data_AF-A0A1S1QXF6-F1
#
_entry.id   AF-A0A1S1QXF6-F1
#
_cell.length_a   1.000
_cell.length_b   1.000
_cell.length_c   1.000
_cell.angle_alpha   90.00
_cell.angle_beta   90.00
_cell.angle_gamma   90.00
#
_symmetry.space_group_name_H-M   'P 1'
#
loop_
_entity.id
_entity.type
_entity.pdbx_description
1 polymer ?
#
loop_
_entity_poly.entity_id
_entity_poly.type
_entity_poly.pdbx_seq_one_letter_code
_entity_poly.pdbx_strand_id
1 'polypeptide(L)'
;MLISVARRYHAVITYAELAEEVQRSSGIRTRMLMMHWIGGVLGRVADECQSRHEPLLSALCVHQDGTVGDGYGGAVETNRGYRPDDLDEHAAEERLACHLHFGAALPPDGGRPALTPQLAARRERQIRQQAPAPALCPTCHTQLPLSGQCDTCT
;
A
#
# COMPACT_ATOMS: atom_id res chain seq x y z
N MET A 1 19.32 3.52 -0.53
CA MET A 1 18.21 4.17 -1.24
C MET A 1 16.85 3.91 -0.57
N LEU A 2 16.29 2.69 -0.63
CA LEU A 2 15.01 2.36 0.04
C LEU A 2 15.06 2.57 1.56
N ILE A 3 16.20 2.29 2.21
CA ILE A 3 16.46 2.64 3.61
C ILE A 3 16.24 4.13 3.89
N SER A 4 16.59 5.02 2.96
CA SER A 4 16.35 6.47 3.11
C SER A 4 14.86 6.83 3.00
N VAL A 5 14.07 6.03 2.29
CA VAL A 5 12.61 6.15 2.26
C VAL A 5 12.05 5.63 3.60
N ALA A 6 12.52 4.47 4.06
CA ALA A 6 12.13 3.89 5.35
C ALA A 6 12.36 4.84 6.54
N ARG A 7 13.37 5.70 6.48
CA ARG A 7 13.65 6.70 7.54
C ARG A 7 12.65 7.86 7.61
N ARG A 8 11.73 7.96 6.67
CA ARG A 8 10.70 9.02 6.63
C ARG A 8 9.34 8.36 6.84
N TYR A 9 8.70 8.65 7.96
CA TYR A 9 7.43 8.03 8.32
C TYR A 9 6.37 8.25 7.24
N HIS A 10 5.66 7.19 6.86
CA HIS A 10 4.70 7.12 5.75
C HIS A 10 5.24 7.44 4.35
N ALA A 11 6.55 7.60 4.18
CA ALA A 11 7.12 7.80 2.86
C ALA A 11 7.06 6.50 2.05
N VAL A 12 6.71 6.65 0.78
CA VAL A 12 6.80 5.63 -0.25
C VAL A 12 7.58 6.19 -1.44
N ILE A 13 7.96 5.32 -2.36
CA ILE A 13 8.56 5.69 -3.63
C ILE A 13 7.86 4.93 -4.75
N THR A 14 7.69 5.56 -5.90
CA THR A 14 7.11 4.88 -7.05
C THR A 14 8.14 4.01 -7.78
N TYR A 15 7.70 2.99 -8.53
CA TYR A 15 8.60 2.20 -9.39
C TYR A 15 9.43 3.06 -10.36
N ALA A 16 8.86 4.15 -10.88
CA ALA A 16 9.54 5.06 -11.80
C ALA A 16 10.65 5.83 -11.08
N GLU A 17 10.35 6.47 -9.95
CA GLU A 17 11.35 7.17 -9.13
C GLU A 17 12.43 6.21 -8.63
N LEU A 18 12.04 4.99 -8.26
CA LEU A 18 12.97 3.94 -7.87
C LEU A 18 13.93 3.59 -9.00
N ALA A 19 13.40 3.37 -10.20
CA ALA A 19 14.20 3.03 -11.35
C ALA A 19 15.19 4.15 -11.72
N GLU A 20 14.77 5.41 -11.65
CA GLU A 20 15.64 6.56 -11.88
C GLU A 20 16.77 6.65 -10.85
N GLU A 21 16.45 6.46 -9.58
CA GLU A 21 17.44 6.54 -8.49
C GLU A 21 18.42 5.35 -8.49
N VAL A 22 17.96 4.14 -8.86
CA VAL A 22 18.87 3.00 -9.07
C VAL A 22 19.87 3.31 -10.18
N GLN A 23 19.42 3.84 -11.32
CA GLN A 23 20.33 4.22 -12.41
C GLN A 23 21.26 5.36 -12.01
N ARG A 24 20.76 6.36 -11.28
CA ARG A 24 21.54 7.51 -10.83
C ARG A 24 22.63 7.11 -9.83
N SER A 25 22.28 6.30 -8.84
CA SER A 25 23.19 5.89 -7.75
C SER A 25 24.20 4.83 -8.19
N SER A 26 23.83 3.94 -9.11
CA SER A 26 24.75 2.92 -9.64
C SER A 26 25.69 3.46 -10.72
N GLY A 27 25.37 4.60 -11.33
CA GLY A 27 26.07 5.11 -12.52
C GLY A 27 25.77 4.31 -13.80
N ILE A 28 24.96 3.26 -13.71
CA ILE A 28 24.56 2.42 -14.85
C ILE A 28 23.33 3.05 -15.49
N ARG A 29 23.46 3.51 -16.74
CA ARG A 29 22.33 3.94 -17.56
C ARG A 29 21.93 2.85 -18.54
N THR A 30 20.62 2.61 -18.64
CA THR A 30 20.06 1.65 -19.59
C THR A 30 18.89 2.27 -20.35
N ARG A 31 18.71 1.81 -21.59
CA ARG A 31 17.53 2.13 -22.40
C ARG A 31 16.43 1.07 -22.25
N MET A 32 16.70 -0.02 -21.53
CA MET A 32 15.72 -1.06 -21.27
C MET A 32 14.61 -0.52 -20.38
N LEU A 33 13.35 -0.80 -20.75
CA LEU A 33 12.18 -0.40 -19.99
C LEU A 33 12.26 -0.98 -18.56
N MET A 34 11.94 -0.14 -17.57
CA MET A 34 12.13 -0.46 -16.16
C MET A 34 11.47 -1.78 -15.74
N MET A 35 10.29 -2.08 -16.30
CA MET A 35 9.52 -3.29 -15.99
C MET A 35 10.29 -4.60 -16.23
N HIS A 36 11.31 -4.61 -17.09
CA HIS A 36 12.09 -5.80 -17.38
C HIS A 36 13.19 -6.09 -16.35
N TRP A 37 13.58 -5.11 -15.53
CA TRP A 37 14.73 -5.27 -14.62
C TRP A 37 14.42 -4.86 -13.18
N ILE A 38 13.48 -3.95 -12.95
CA ILE A 38 13.20 -3.42 -11.61
C ILE A 38 12.69 -4.50 -10.66
N GLY A 39 11.92 -5.46 -11.18
CA GLY A 39 11.48 -6.63 -10.41
C GLY A 39 12.65 -7.48 -9.91
N GLY A 40 13.67 -7.71 -10.75
CA GLY A 40 14.87 -8.44 -10.35
C GLY A 40 15.77 -7.68 -9.37
N VAL A 41 15.68 -6.35 -9.31
CA VAL A 41 16.33 -5.54 -8.26
C VAL A 41 15.55 -5.69 -6.95
N LEU A 42 14.23 -5.51 -6.97
CA LEU A 42 13.37 -5.63 -5.80
C LEU A 42 13.38 -7.04 -5.19
N GLY A 43 13.42 -8.10 -6.01
CA GLY A 43 13.54 -9.48 -5.55
C GLY A 43 14.83 -9.68 -4.73
N ARG A 44 15.98 -9.25 -5.27
CA ARG A 44 17.25 -9.31 -4.55
C ARG A 44 17.27 -8.49 -3.26
N VAL A 45 16.59 -7.34 -3.25
CA VAL A 45 16.42 -6.55 -2.01
C VAL A 45 15.58 -7.32 -0.99
N ALA A 46 14.50 -7.98 -1.41
CA ALA A 46 13.66 -8.77 -0.52
C ALA A 46 14.45 -9.96 0.08
N ASP A 47 15.22 -10.67 -0.75
CA ASP A 47 16.06 -11.79 -0.31
C ASP A 47 17.12 -11.33 0.71
N GLU A 48 17.72 -10.16 0.50
CA GLU A 48 18.67 -9.57 1.44
C GLU A 48 18.01 -9.11 2.74
N CYS A 49 16.79 -8.56 2.69
CA CYS A 49 16.04 -8.24 3.91
C CYS A 49 15.77 -9.52 4.70
N GLN A 50 15.36 -10.59 4.01
CA GLN A 50 15.09 -11.88 4.66
C GLN A 50 16.34 -12.49 5.28
N SER A 51 17.49 -12.47 4.60
CA SER A 51 18.74 -13.00 5.13
C SER A 51 19.19 -12.28 6.42
N ARG A 52 18.83 -11.00 6.54
CA ARG A 52 19.11 -10.14 7.70
C ARG A 52 18.00 -10.14 8.76
N HIS A 53 16.90 -10.87 8.53
CA HIS A 53 15.70 -10.83 9.36
C HIS A 53 15.11 -9.41 9.50
N GLU A 54 15.16 -8.65 8.42
CA GLU A 54 14.62 -7.29 8.30
C GLU A 54 13.25 -7.28 7.62
N PRO A 55 12.42 -6.26 7.87
CA PRO A 55 11.18 -6.04 7.13
C PRO A 55 11.47 -5.79 5.64
N LEU A 56 10.52 -6.16 4.79
CA LEU A 56 10.67 -6.12 3.33
C LEU A 56 10.64 -4.67 2.84
N LEU A 57 11.82 -4.13 2.53
CA LEU A 57 11.97 -2.79 1.94
C LEU A 57 11.21 -2.63 0.60
N SER A 58 10.90 -3.73 -0.09
CA SER A 58 10.08 -3.72 -1.31
C SER A 58 8.64 -3.23 -1.06
N ALA A 59 8.13 -3.28 0.18
CA ALA A 59 6.82 -2.74 0.56
C ALA A 59 6.71 -1.20 0.42
N LEU A 60 7.86 -0.51 0.37
CA LEU A 60 7.96 0.94 0.18
C LEU A 60 7.82 1.34 -1.29
N CYS A 61 7.94 0.39 -2.22
CA CYS A 61 7.84 0.64 -3.66
C CYS A 61 6.41 0.40 -4.14
N VAL A 62 5.79 1.43 -4.71
CA VAL A 62 4.39 1.39 -5.15
C VAL A 62 4.24 1.79 -6.62
N HIS A 63 3.11 1.44 -7.22
CA HIS A 63 2.65 2.01 -8.46
C HIS A 63 2.26 3.48 -8.27
N GLN A 64 2.05 4.18 -9.39
CA GLN A 64 1.62 5.58 -9.40
C GLN A 64 0.24 5.80 -8.75
N ASP A 65 -0.59 4.76 -8.65
CA ASP A 65 -1.88 4.81 -7.96
C ASP A 65 -1.80 4.47 -6.46
N GLY A 66 -0.58 4.21 -5.98
CA GLY A 66 -0.28 3.95 -4.58
C GLY A 66 -0.43 2.48 -4.14
N THR A 67 -0.70 1.56 -5.08
CA THR A 67 -0.75 0.11 -4.80
C THR A 67 0.62 -0.55 -4.87
N VAL A 68 0.82 -1.69 -4.22
CA VAL A 68 1.97 -2.56 -4.49
C VAL A 68 1.68 -3.50 -5.67
N GLY A 69 2.72 -3.86 -6.42
CA GLY A 69 2.58 -4.75 -7.58
C GLY A 69 2.64 -6.24 -7.24
N ASP A 70 2.25 -7.11 -8.18
CA ASP A 70 2.35 -8.57 -8.03
C ASP A 70 3.77 -9.06 -7.68
N GLY A 71 4.80 -8.33 -8.13
CA GLY A 71 6.19 -8.63 -7.75
C GLY A 71 6.44 -8.52 -6.25
N TYR A 72 5.72 -7.65 -5.53
CA TYR A 72 5.74 -7.62 -4.08
C TYR A 72 5.08 -8.88 -3.50
N GLY A 73 3.92 -9.28 -4.00
CA GLY A 73 3.25 -10.51 -3.59
C GLY A 73 4.13 -11.75 -3.75
N GLY A 74 4.83 -11.88 -4.89
CA GLY A 74 5.79 -12.95 -5.14
C GLY A 74 7.00 -12.88 -4.20
N ALA A 75 7.47 -11.68 -3.83
CA ALA A 75 8.55 -11.52 -2.86
C ALA A 75 8.12 -11.97 -1.45
N VAL A 76 6.90 -11.64 -1.03
CA VAL A 76 6.33 -12.11 0.25
C VAL A 76 6.20 -13.63 0.23
N GLU A 77 5.62 -14.21 -0.82
CA GLU A 77 5.47 -15.66 -0.95
C GLU A 77 6.81 -16.39 -0.87
N THR A 78 7.82 -15.89 -1.59
CA THR A 78 9.18 -16.46 -1.59
C THR A 78 9.85 -16.35 -0.21
N ASN A 79 9.73 -15.21 0.46
CA ASN A 79 10.51 -14.91 1.67
C ASN A 79 9.76 -15.17 3.00
N ARG A 80 8.45 -15.35 2.96
CA ARG A 80 7.58 -15.59 4.13
C ARG A 80 6.79 -16.90 4.02
N GLY A 81 6.73 -17.51 2.84
CA GLY A 81 6.07 -18.80 2.61
C GLY A 81 4.54 -18.72 2.44
N TYR A 82 3.97 -17.53 2.32
CA TYR A 82 2.54 -17.33 2.04
C TYR A 82 2.32 -16.09 1.17
N ARG A 83 1.19 -16.05 0.46
CA ARG A 83 0.74 -14.86 -0.27
C ARG A 83 -0.42 -14.21 0.49
N PRO A 84 -0.33 -12.91 0.85
CA PRO A 84 -1.43 -12.20 1.50
C PRO A 84 -2.64 -12.06 0.58
N ASP A 85 -3.85 -12.10 1.16
CA ASP A 85 -5.10 -11.84 0.43
C ASP A 85 -5.19 -10.39 -0.05
N ASP A 86 -4.77 -9.45 0.80
CA ASP A 86 -4.65 -8.03 0.48
C ASP A 86 -3.18 -7.61 0.55
N LEU A 87 -2.56 -7.46 -0.62
CA LEU A 87 -1.16 -7.07 -0.72
C LEU A 87 -0.89 -5.66 -0.17
N ASP A 88 -1.84 -4.74 -0.31
CA ASP A 88 -1.64 -3.34 0.10
C ASP A 88 -1.75 -3.17 1.62
N GLU A 89 -2.63 -3.93 2.27
CA GLU A 89 -2.73 -4.00 3.73
C GLU A 89 -1.48 -4.65 4.31
N HIS A 90 -1.04 -5.79 3.77
CA HIS A 90 0.22 -6.41 4.18
C HIS A 90 1.41 -5.45 3.98
N ALA A 91 1.45 -4.73 2.85
CA ALA A 91 2.47 -3.71 2.62
C ALA A 91 2.38 -2.54 3.61
N ALA A 92 1.20 -2.18 4.11
CA ALA A 92 1.06 -1.15 5.13
C ALA A 92 1.72 -1.57 6.45
N GLU A 93 1.59 -2.84 6.84
CA GLU A 93 2.24 -3.41 8.02
C GLU A 93 3.76 -3.46 7.86
N GLU A 94 4.25 -4.01 6.74
CA GLU A 94 5.69 -4.09 6.42
C GLU A 94 6.32 -2.68 6.30
N ARG A 95 5.58 -1.68 5.80
CA ARG A 95 6.05 -0.28 5.80
C ARG A 95 6.22 0.26 7.21
N LEU A 96 5.27 0.03 8.12
CA LEU A 96 5.44 0.45 9.52
C LEU A 96 6.64 -0.26 10.16
N ALA A 97 6.78 -1.57 9.92
CA ALA A 97 7.93 -2.33 10.39
C ALA A 97 9.25 -1.77 9.85
N CYS A 98 9.33 -1.40 8.57
CA CYS A 98 10.48 -0.70 7.99
C CYS A 98 10.77 0.64 8.71
N HIS A 99 9.74 1.45 8.95
CA HIS A 99 9.91 2.73 9.63
C HIS A 99 10.45 2.56 11.05
N LEU A 100 9.95 1.57 11.79
CA LEU A 100 10.43 1.22 13.13
C LEU A 100 11.89 0.72 13.08
N HIS A 101 12.17 -0.26 12.21
CA HIS A 101 13.49 -0.90 12.11
C HIS A 101 14.59 0.07 11.68
N PHE A 102 14.32 0.95 10.72
CA PHE A 102 15.31 1.87 10.17
C PHE A 102 15.36 3.24 10.87
N GLY A 103 14.56 3.43 11.92
CA GLY A 103 14.64 4.59 12.81
C GLY A 103 13.99 5.86 12.25
N ALA A 104 12.78 5.75 11.68
CA ALA A 104 11.99 6.93 11.32
C ALA A 104 11.53 7.71 12.56
N ALA A 105 11.36 9.03 12.41
CA ALA A 105 10.69 9.84 13.42
C ALA A 105 9.19 9.52 13.42
N LEU A 106 8.75 8.78 14.44
CA LEU A 106 7.37 8.32 14.60
C LEU A 106 6.60 9.23 15.56
N PRO A 107 5.25 9.26 15.48
CA PRO A 107 4.44 9.92 16.50
C PRO A 107 4.60 9.23 17.88
N PRO A 108 4.23 9.90 18.99
CA PRO A 108 4.42 9.37 20.35
C PRO A 108 3.73 8.03 20.63
N ASP A 109 2.68 7.69 19.88
CA ASP A 109 1.95 6.42 19.99
C ASP A 109 2.62 5.27 19.22
N GLY A 110 3.78 5.50 18.61
CA GLY A 110 4.51 4.53 17.79
C GLY A 110 4.03 4.44 16.35
N GLY A 111 2.99 5.20 15.97
CA GLY A 111 2.41 5.17 14.63
C GLY A 111 1.56 3.93 14.35
N ARG A 112 0.90 3.94 13.20
CA ARG A 112 0.04 2.84 12.73
C ARG A 112 0.30 2.48 11.26
N PRO A 113 0.03 1.22 10.84
CA PRO A 113 0.01 0.86 9.44
C PRO A 113 -0.98 1.74 8.68
N ALA A 114 -0.61 2.18 7.49
CA ALA A 114 -1.49 2.94 6.63
C ALA A 114 -1.30 2.59 5.15
N LEU A 115 -2.43 2.57 4.43
CA LEU A 115 -2.44 2.61 2.97
C LEU A 115 -1.86 3.95 2.51
N THR A 116 -1.38 4.00 1.27
CA THR A 116 -0.99 5.27 0.66
C THR A 116 -2.21 6.21 0.59
N PRO A 117 -2.02 7.55 0.68
CA PRO A 117 -3.15 8.48 0.69
C PRO A 117 -4.09 8.34 -0.51
N GLN A 118 -3.52 8.07 -1.69
CA GLN A 118 -4.26 7.86 -2.94
C GLN A 118 -5.13 6.60 -2.88
N LEU A 119 -4.56 5.48 -2.43
CA LEU A 119 -5.27 4.21 -2.30
C LEU A 119 -6.35 4.28 -1.21
N ALA A 120 -6.04 4.89 -0.05
CA ALA A 120 -7.01 5.09 1.03
C ALA A 120 -8.23 5.87 0.53
N ALA A 121 -8.00 7.01 -0.15
CA ALA A 121 -9.08 7.82 -0.71
C ALA A 121 -9.87 7.07 -1.79
N ARG A 122 -9.21 6.23 -2.60
CA ARG A 122 -9.87 5.39 -3.61
C ARG A 122 -10.77 4.33 -2.95
N ARG A 123 -10.28 3.60 -1.95
CA ARG A 123 -11.07 2.60 -1.22
C ARG A 123 -12.25 3.25 -0.50
N GLU A 124 -12.06 4.41 0.14
CA GLU A 124 -13.15 5.14 0.79
C GLU A 124 -14.23 5.59 -0.21
N ARG A 125 -13.84 6.05 -1.41
CA ARG A 125 -14.80 6.36 -2.48
C ARG A 125 -15.57 5.12 -2.95
N GLN A 126 -14.89 3.99 -3.11
CA GLN A 126 -15.52 2.74 -3.54
C GLN A 126 -16.52 2.23 -2.50
N ILE A 127 -16.16 2.26 -1.21
CA ILE A 127 -17.07 1.90 -0.11
C ILE A 127 -18.32 2.79 -0.13
N ARG A 128 -18.15 4.12 -0.30
CA ARG A 128 -19.27 5.05 -0.40
C ARG A 128 -20.19 4.78 -1.60
N GLN A 129 -19.64 4.35 -2.73
CA GLN A 129 -20.42 4.03 -3.94
C GLN A 129 -21.19 2.71 -3.83
N GLN A 130 -20.67 1.76 -3.05
CA GLN A 130 -21.30 0.46 -2.82
C GLN A 130 -22.31 0.47 -1.65
N ALA A 131 -22.42 1.59 -0.93
CA ALA A 131 -23.40 1.74 0.14
C ALA A 131 -24.81 1.48 -0.43
N PRO A 132 -25.62 0.62 0.21
CA PRO A 132 -26.95 0.31 -0.28
C PRO A 132 -27.78 1.57 -0.42
N ALA A 133 -28.59 1.63 -1.48
CA ALA A 133 -29.53 2.72 -1.65
C ALA A 133 -30.41 2.84 -0.40
N PRO A 134 -30.71 4.06 0.06
CA PRO A 134 -31.60 4.23 1.20
C PRO A 134 -32.95 3.57 0.90
N ALA A 135 -33.47 2.80 1.86
CA ALA A 135 -34.79 2.23 1.73
C ALA A 135 -35.82 3.36 1.61
N LEU A 136 -36.76 3.24 0.66
CA LEU A 136 -37.82 4.22 0.45
C LEU A 136 -39.16 3.68 0.97
N CYS A 137 -39.99 4.54 1.54
CA CYS A 137 -41.34 4.19 1.93
C CYS A 137 -42.17 3.81 0.68
N PRO A 138 -42.85 2.66 0.64
CA PRO A 138 -43.62 2.23 -0.54
C PRO A 138 -44.83 3.15 -0.85
N THR A 139 -45.32 3.89 0.15
CA THR A 139 -46.48 4.77 0.01
C THR A 139 -46.12 6.17 -0.49
N CYS A 140 -45.20 6.87 0.20
CA CYS A 140 -44.86 8.28 -0.11
C CYS A 140 -43.47 8.47 -0.71
N HIS A 141 -42.72 7.39 -0.95
CA HIS A 141 -41.39 7.40 -1.56
C HIS A 141 -40.32 8.25 -0.82
N THR A 142 -40.59 8.67 0.42
CA THR A 142 -39.60 9.33 1.28
C THR A 142 -38.61 8.29 1.81
N GLN A 143 -37.34 8.69 1.95
CA GLN A 143 -36.30 7.86 2.55
C GLN A 143 -36.67 7.45 3.99
N LEU A 144 -36.63 6.15 4.26
CA LEU A 144 -36.91 5.59 5.57
C LEU A 144 -35.74 5.85 6.53
N PRO A 145 -36.03 6.20 7.80
CA PRO A 145 -35.04 6.20 8.87
C PRO A 145 -34.56 4.77 9.17
N LEU A 146 -33.52 4.65 10.00
CA LEU A 146 -32.96 3.36 10.41
C LEU A 146 -33.98 2.42 11.08
N SER A 147 -35.08 2.96 11.63
CA SER A 147 -36.17 2.16 12.20
C SER A 147 -37.00 1.42 11.15
N GLY A 148 -36.88 1.77 9.86
CA GLY A 148 -37.63 1.16 8.76
C GLY A 148 -39.12 1.56 8.70
N GLN A 149 -39.58 2.46 9.57
CA GLN A 149 -40.95 2.96 9.61
C GLN A 149 -41.02 4.40 9.09
N CYS A 150 -42.08 4.71 8.34
CA CYS A 150 -42.29 6.05 7.78
C CYS A 150 -42.96 6.96 8.81
N ASP A 151 -42.31 8.07 9.15
CA ASP A 151 -42.85 9.06 10.10
C ASP A 151 -44.08 9.82 9.55
N THR A 152 -44.30 9.80 8.23
CA THR A 152 -45.36 10.55 7.55
C THR A 152 -46.58 9.72 7.18
N CYS A 153 -46.42 8.41 6.95
CA CYS A 153 -47.48 7.51 6.45
C CYS A 153 -48.02 6.56 7.52
N THR A 154 -47.93 6.96 8.79
CA THR A 154 -48.40 6.16 9.93
C THR A 154 -49.90 5.92 9.88
#